data_AF-A0AAE3CBN0-F1
#
_entry.id   AF-A0AAE3CBN0-F1
#
_cell.length_a   1.000
_cell.length_b   1.000
_cell.length_c   1.000
_cell.angle_alpha   90.00
_cell.angle_beta   90.00
_cell.angle_gamma   90.00
#
_symmetry.space_group_name_H-M   'P 1'
#
loop_
_entity.id
_entity.type
_entity.pdbx_description
1 polymer ?
#
loop_
_entity_poly.entity_id
_entity_poly.type
_entity_poly.pdbx_seq_one_letter_code
_entity_poly.pdbx_strand_id
1 'polypeptide(L)'
;MVKRKVGAALLLEGANYLTMIPAVLSGFTFPFMGDLWYYGETPGIVVFLLNGLATLAMVVLIPLSVFKLRSKIVHDSPGGEIIKWACLAGAVYLFVFWFAYSMSWLASLVPWSARAQPGIEILLNTLDLASFLLTVFFLLVVMLYGWATLLPAAKKRSLPSLKRVGVTMTGLGAYFTAILIIFFLFGGYHAHPTVWMEILGPGHNPDLWCVTLIPLGLYISLSSKN
;
A
#
# COMPACT_ATOMS: atom_id res chain seq x y z
N MET A 1 -16.99 -23.89 -6.79
CA MET A 1 -17.45 -22.73 -5.98
C MET A 1 -16.33 -21.72 -5.67
N VAL A 2 -15.16 -22.16 -5.16
CA VAL A 2 -14.05 -21.27 -4.77
C VAL A 2 -13.50 -20.42 -5.92
N LYS A 3 -13.26 -21.01 -7.11
CA LYS A 3 -12.74 -20.27 -8.29
C LYS A 3 -13.59 -19.06 -8.68
N ARG A 4 -14.93 -19.21 -8.68
CA ARG A 4 -15.88 -18.12 -9.01
C ARG A 4 -15.81 -17.00 -7.97
N LYS A 5 -15.72 -17.35 -6.68
CA LYS A 5 -15.58 -16.35 -5.59
C LYS A 5 -14.26 -15.60 -5.67
N VAL A 6 -13.14 -16.30 -5.87
CA VAL A 6 -11.82 -15.68 -6.04
C VAL A 6 -11.78 -14.80 -7.29
N GLY A 7 -12.33 -15.28 -8.41
CA GLY A 7 -12.40 -14.49 -9.63
C GLY A 7 -13.28 -13.24 -9.52
N ALA A 8 -14.35 -13.28 -8.73
CA ALA A 8 -15.17 -12.11 -8.42
C ALA A 8 -14.42 -11.14 -7.48
N ALA A 9 -13.75 -11.64 -6.44
CA ALA A 9 -12.95 -10.83 -5.53
C ALA A 9 -11.84 -10.06 -6.29
N LEU A 10 -11.09 -10.74 -7.15
CA LEU A 10 -10.07 -10.09 -7.99
C LEU A 10 -10.67 -9.08 -8.98
N LEU A 11 -11.89 -9.31 -9.48
CA LEU A 11 -12.55 -8.33 -10.34
C LEU A 11 -12.90 -7.06 -9.57
N LEU A 12 -13.52 -7.23 -8.40
CA LEU A 12 -13.92 -6.12 -7.53
C LEU A 12 -12.70 -5.34 -7.04
N GLU A 13 -11.63 -6.04 -6.67
CA GLU A 13 -10.36 -5.44 -6.26
C GLU A 13 -9.77 -4.57 -7.37
N GLY A 14 -9.59 -5.12 -8.58
CA GLY A 14 -9.07 -4.34 -9.70
C GLY A 14 -9.98 -3.17 -10.09
N ALA A 15 -11.31 -3.38 -10.06
CA ALA A 15 -12.27 -2.31 -10.33
C ALA A 15 -12.22 -1.20 -9.28
N ASN A 16 -12.05 -1.55 -7.99
CA ASN A 16 -11.91 -0.60 -6.89
C ASN A 16 -10.74 0.36 -7.13
N TYR A 17 -9.56 -0.15 -7.48
CA TYR A 17 -8.43 0.73 -7.80
C TYR A 17 -8.66 1.57 -9.05
N LEU A 18 -9.35 1.07 -10.08
CA LEU A 18 -9.69 1.88 -11.26
C LEU A 18 -10.65 3.04 -10.93
N THR A 19 -11.44 2.96 -9.84
CA THR A 19 -12.25 4.10 -9.39
C THR A 19 -11.40 5.29 -8.94
N MET A 20 -10.10 5.10 -8.70
CA MET A 20 -9.17 6.16 -8.30
C MET A 20 -8.58 6.93 -9.49
N ILE A 21 -8.92 6.60 -10.75
CA ILE A 21 -8.47 7.35 -11.93
C ILE A 21 -8.76 8.87 -11.83
N PRO A 22 -9.94 9.33 -11.35
CA PRO A 22 -10.19 10.77 -11.20
C PRO A 22 -9.18 11.46 -10.27
N ALA A 23 -8.72 10.77 -9.22
CA ALA A 23 -7.69 11.29 -8.33
C ALA A 23 -6.33 11.41 -9.04
N VAL A 24 -5.98 10.47 -9.92
CA VAL A 24 -4.78 10.61 -10.77
C VAL A 24 -4.86 11.85 -11.64
N LEU A 25 -5.97 12.02 -12.36
CA LEU A 25 -6.16 13.16 -13.24
C LEU A 25 -6.07 14.47 -12.47
N SER A 26 -6.74 14.57 -11.32
CA SER A 26 -6.69 15.77 -10.49
C SER A 26 -5.29 16.02 -9.89
N GLY A 27 -4.56 14.96 -9.52
CA GLY A 27 -3.18 15.00 -9.07
C GLY A 27 -2.22 15.65 -10.05
N PHE A 28 -2.41 15.37 -11.35
CA PHE A 28 -1.58 15.93 -12.41
C PHE A 28 -2.09 17.27 -12.94
N THR A 29 -3.36 17.61 -12.81
CA THR A 29 -3.89 18.90 -13.32
C THR A 29 -3.86 20.02 -12.29
N PHE A 30 -4.11 19.70 -11.01
CA PHE A 30 -4.21 20.70 -9.93
C PHE A 30 -2.96 21.60 -9.80
N PRO A 31 -1.72 21.08 -9.85
CA PRO A 31 -0.53 21.93 -9.72
C PRO A 31 -0.41 23.01 -10.79
N PHE A 32 -1.10 22.86 -11.93
CA PHE A 32 -1.07 23.79 -13.06
C PHE A 32 -2.33 24.66 -13.17
N MET A 33 -3.46 24.22 -12.61
CA MET A 33 -4.74 24.91 -12.72
C MET A 33 -5.09 25.75 -11.50
N GLY A 34 -4.54 25.46 -10.31
CA GLY A 34 -4.65 26.27 -9.10
C GLY A 34 -6.02 26.32 -8.40
N ASP A 35 -7.13 26.07 -9.11
CA ASP A 35 -8.50 26.38 -8.63
C ASP A 35 -9.47 25.18 -8.69
N LEU A 36 -9.08 24.05 -8.09
CA LEU A 36 -10.07 23.00 -7.77
C LEU A 36 -10.58 23.23 -6.34
N TRP A 37 -11.83 23.64 -6.21
CA TRP A 37 -12.50 23.94 -4.93
C TRP A 37 -12.32 22.85 -3.86
N TYR A 38 -12.16 21.59 -4.29
CA TYR A 38 -11.95 20.44 -3.41
C TYR A 38 -10.60 20.45 -2.68
N TYR A 39 -9.54 20.98 -3.30
CA TYR A 39 -8.19 21.00 -2.70
C TYR A 39 -7.91 22.26 -1.88
N GLY A 40 -8.71 23.32 -2.02
CA GLY A 40 -8.57 24.55 -1.24
C GLY A 40 -7.12 25.06 -1.21
N GLU A 41 -6.59 25.26 0.00
CA GLU A 41 -5.22 25.75 0.22
C GLU A 41 -4.14 24.64 0.21
N THR A 42 -4.43 23.45 -0.33
CA THR A 42 -3.45 22.35 -0.38
C THR A 42 -2.29 22.71 -1.32
N PRO A 43 -1.02 22.58 -0.87
CA PRO A 43 0.12 22.79 -1.76
C PRO A 43 0.05 21.85 -2.97
N GLY A 44 0.23 22.39 -4.19
CA GLY A 44 0.13 21.59 -5.42
C GLY A 44 1.05 20.37 -5.42
N ILE A 45 2.25 20.47 -4.84
CA ILE A 45 3.18 19.35 -4.71
C ILE A 45 2.65 18.21 -3.82
N VAL A 46 1.89 18.51 -2.76
CA VAL A 46 1.24 17.50 -1.90
C VAL A 46 0.22 16.72 -2.71
N VAL A 47 -0.64 17.43 -3.45
CA VAL A 47 -1.65 16.82 -4.33
C VAL A 47 -0.99 15.98 -5.42
N PHE A 48 0.11 16.47 -6.01
CA PHE A 48 0.86 15.73 -7.02
C PHE A 48 1.47 14.43 -6.48
N LEU A 49 2.09 14.46 -5.30
CA LEU A 49 2.70 13.27 -4.68
C LEU A 49 1.67 12.19 -4.35
N LEU A 50 0.56 12.59 -3.71
CA LEU A 50 -0.48 11.68 -3.23
C LEU A 50 -1.41 11.23 -4.36
N ASN A 51 -2.10 12.19 -4.96
CA ASN A 51 -3.15 11.91 -5.92
C ASN A 51 -2.56 11.64 -7.31
N GLY A 52 -1.44 12.28 -7.66
CA GLY A 52 -0.74 12.01 -8.92
C GLY A 52 0.06 10.71 -8.85
N LEU A 53 1.23 10.75 -8.22
CA LEU A 53 2.22 9.67 -8.29
C LEU A 53 1.80 8.40 -7.57
N ALA A 54 1.43 8.48 -6.29
CA ALA A 54 1.07 7.29 -5.51
C ALA A 54 -0.15 6.59 -6.11
N THR A 55 -1.19 7.36 -6.45
CA THR A 55 -2.40 6.80 -7.05
C THR A 55 -2.19 6.29 -8.47
N LEU A 56 -1.33 6.91 -9.28
CA LEU A 56 -0.98 6.38 -10.59
C LEU A 56 -0.36 4.98 -10.48
N ALA A 57 0.56 4.78 -9.53
CA ALA A 57 1.15 3.46 -9.29
C ALA A 57 0.08 2.42 -8.90
N MET A 58 -0.87 2.80 -8.03
CA MET A 58 -2.00 1.94 -7.64
C MET A 58 -2.88 1.58 -8.84
N VAL A 59 -3.36 2.57 -9.59
CA VAL A 59 -4.29 2.42 -10.72
C VAL A 59 -3.69 1.63 -11.88
N VAL A 60 -2.39 1.79 -12.14
CA VAL A 60 -1.73 1.10 -13.26
C VAL A 60 -1.32 -0.31 -12.84
N LEU A 61 -0.60 -0.46 -11.73
CA LEU A 61 0.08 -1.72 -11.44
C LEU A 61 -0.85 -2.77 -10.85
N ILE A 62 -1.72 -2.39 -9.90
CA ILE A 62 -2.57 -3.35 -9.20
C ILE A 62 -3.61 -3.96 -10.14
N PRO A 63 -4.47 -3.17 -10.84
CA PRO A 63 -5.46 -3.73 -11.77
C PRO A 63 -4.86 -4.63 -12.83
N LEU A 64 -3.73 -4.25 -13.44
CA LEU A 64 -3.05 -5.06 -14.45
C LEU A 64 -2.65 -6.44 -13.91
N SER A 65 -2.03 -6.47 -12.73
CA SER A 65 -1.56 -7.73 -12.13
C SER A 65 -2.73 -8.61 -11.66
N VAL A 66 -3.75 -8.01 -11.04
CA VAL A 66 -4.92 -8.69 -10.47
C VAL A 66 -5.84 -9.23 -11.57
N PHE A 67 -6.13 -8.45 -12.61
CA PHE A 67 -6.93 -8.94 -13.74
C PHE A 67 -6.23 -10.04 -14.52
N LYS A 68 -4.90 -9.98 -14.62
CA LYS A 68 -4.14 -11.06 -15.24
C LYS A 68 -4.22 -12.34 -14.42
N LEU A 69 -4.04 -12.25 -13.09
CA LEU A 69 -4.24 -13.39 -12.18
C LEU A 69 -5.66 -13.95 -12.29
N ARG A 70 -6.68 -13.07 -12.29
CA ARG A 70 -8.08 -13.45 -12.46
C ARG A 70 -8.29 -14.25 -13.74
N SER A 71 -7.79 -13.75 -14.87
CA SER A 71 -7.91 -14.43 -16.17
C SER A 71 -7.33 -15.84 -16.11
N LYS A 72 -6.18 -16.03 -15.45
CA LYS A 72 -5.58 -17.36 -15.28
C LYS A 72 -6.43 -18.30 -14.42
N ILE A 73 -7.05 -17.80 -13.36
CA ILE A 73 -7.92 -18.60 -12.48
C ILE A 73 -9.24 -18.95 -13.17
N VAL A 74 -9.86 -18.00 -13.87
CA VAL A 74 -11.17 -18.19 -14.51
C VAL A 74 -11.07 -19.11 -15.72
N HIS A 75 -9.98 -19.05 -16.49
CA HIS A 75 -9.75 -19.92 -17.65
C HIS A 75 -9.06 -21.25 -17.31
N ASP A 76 -9.01 -21.60 -16.02
CA ASP A 76 -8.41 -22.84 -15.52
C ASP A 76 -7.00 -23.13 -16.06
N SER A 77 -6.16 -22.10 -16.08
CA SER A 77 -4.76 -22.24 -16.50
C SER A 77 -4.00 -23.22 -15.58
N PRO A 78 -2.90 -23.83 -16.06
CA PRO A 78 -2.08 -24.72 -15.24
C PRO A 78 -1.66 -24.07 -13.91
N GLY A 79 -1.62 -24.85 -12.83
CA GLY A 79 -1.32 -24.33 -11.48
C GLY A 79 -0.04 -23.50 -11.40
N GLY A 80 1.01 -23.86 -12.14
CA GLY A 80 2.24 -23.07 -12.22
C GLY A 80 2.06 -21.67 -12.81
N GLU A 81 1.15 -21.49 -13.78
CA GLU A 81 0.81 -20.16 -14.30
C GLU A 81 0.01 -19.34 -13.28
N ILE A 82 -0.92 -19.96 -12.55
CA ILE A 82 -1.65 -19.30 -11.48
C ILE A 82 -0.69 -18.84 -10.38
N ILE A 83 0.22 -19.70 -9.93
CA ILE A 83 1.23 -19.37 -8.92
C ILE A 83 2.13 -18.24 -9.39
N LYS A 84 2.58 -18.27 -10.65
CA LYS A 84 3.38 -17.19 -11.24
C LYS A 84 2.68 -15.83 -11.13
N TRP A 85 1.43 -15.75 -11.57
CA TRP A 85 0.68 -14.48 -11.55
C TRP A 85 0.27 -14.07 -10.13
N ALA A 86 0.06 -15.03 -9.21
CA ALA A 86 -0.17 -14.73 -7.81
C ALA A 86 1.07 -14.12 -7.15
N CYS A 87 2.26 -14.67 -7.45
CA CYS A 87 3.53 -14.12 -6.96
C CYS A 87 3.82 -12.74 -7.56
N LEU A 88 3.52 -12.52 -8.84
CA LEU A 88 3.67 -11.20 -9.47
C LEU A 88 2.71 -10.17 -8.88
N ALA A 89 1.44 -10.53 -8.68
CA ALA A 89 0.48 -9.65 -8.02
C ALA A 89 0.96 -9.31 -6.60
N GLY A 90 1.35 -10.30 -5.80
CA GLY A 90 1.90 -10.05 -4.46
C GLY A 90 3.13 -9.14 -4.46
N ALA A 91 4.06 -9.34 -5.41
CA ALA A 91 5.22 -8.47 -5.57
C ALA A 91 4.84 -7.03 -5.94
N VAL A 92 3.81 -6.86 -6.79
CA VAL A 92 3.27 -5.54 -7.14
C VAL A 92 2.64 -4.84 -5.93
N TYR A 93 1.81 -5.54 -5.15
CA TYR A 93 1.23 -4.96 -3.93
C TYR A 93 2.31 -4.47 -2.95
N LEU A 94 3.34 -5.28 -2.71
CA LEU A 94 4.44 -4.88 -1.81
C LEU A 94 5.13 -3.60 -2.27
N PHE A 95 5.36 -3.46 -3.58
CA PHE A 95 5.92 -2.25 -4.14
C PHE A 95 4.99 -1.06 -4.01
N VAL A 96 3.72 -1.24 -4.37
CA VAL A 96 2.73 -0.16 -4.34
C VAL A 96 2.50 0.33 -2.92
N PHE A 97 2.43 -0.56 -1.92
CA PHE A 97 2.35 -0.16 -0.52
C PHE A 97 3.59 0.62 -0.08
N TRP A 98 4.79 0.10 -0.31
CA TRP A 98 6.00 0.84 0.05
C TRP A 98 6.05 2.21 -0.64
N PHE A 99 5.78 2.25 -1.95
CA PHE A 99 5.85 3.46 -2.76
C PHE A 99 4.81 4.49 -2.35
N ALA A 100 3.54 4.11 -2.26
CA ALA A 100 2.45 5.02 -1.93
C ALA A 100 2.63 5.64 -0.54
N TYR A 101 2.95 4.82 0.47
CA TYR A 101 3.17 5.33 1.83
C TYR A 101 4.47 6.15 1.95
N SER A 102 5.50 5.86 1.14
CA SER A 102 6.68 6.72 1.05
C SER A 102 6.36 8.08 0.43
N MET A 103 5.53 8.13 -0.63
CA MET A 103 5.05 9.40 -1.20
C MET A 103 4.22 10.20 -0.17
N SER A 104 3.43 9.51 0.66
CA SER A 104 2.69 10.14 1.77
C SER A 104 3.61 10.79 2.80
N TRP A 105 4.74 10.17 3.11
CA TRP A 105 5.77 10.80 3.94
C TRP A 105 6.39 11.99 3.25
N LEU A 106 6.78 11.89 1.98
CA LEU A 106 7.32 13.02 1.24
C LEU A 106 6.35 14.21 1.22
N ALA A 107 5.05 13.95 1.06
CA ALA A 107 4.01 14.97 1.14
C ALA A 107 3.92 15.61 2.53
N SER A 108 4.18 14.85 3.59
CA SER A 108 4.17 15.34 4.98
C SER A 108 5.39 16.21 5.32
N LEU A 109 6.48 16.08 4.55
CA LEU A 109 7.68 16.93 4.67
C LEU A 109 7.53 18.29 3.97
N VAL A 110 6.44 18.51 3.24
CA VAL A 110 6.12 19.80 2.62
C VAL A 110 5.49 20.71 3.68
N PRO A 111 6.03 21.92 3.93
CA PRO A 111 5.39 22.86 4.84
C PRO A 111 3.98 23.24 4.36
N TRP A 112 3.01 23.24 5.27
CA TRP A 112 1.63 23.63 4.97
C TRP A 112 0.99 24.34 6.17
N SER A 113 1.06 25.68 6.16
CA SER A 113 0.65 26.56 7.25
C SER A 113 -0.84 26.43 7.61
N ALA A 114 -1.73 26.28 6.61
CA ALA A 114 -3.16 26.11 6.83
C ALA A 114 -3.53 24.87 7.65
N ARG A 115 -2.63 23.87 7.71
CA ARG A 115 -2.77 22.64 8.49
C ARG A 115 -1.75 22.52 9.64
N ALA A 116 -1.07 23.60 9.99
CA ALA A 116 0.01 23.58 11.00
C ALA A 116 1.06 22.48 10.73
N GLN A 117 1.27 22.09 9.47
CA GLN A 117 2.24 21.08 9.09
C GLN A 117 3.62 21.74 8.95
N PRO A 118 4.60 21.37 9.81
CA PRO A 118 5.86 22.09 9.90
C PRO A 118 6.85 21.72 8.77
N GLY A 119 6.46 20.80 7.89
CA GLY A 119 7.34 20.27 6.84
C GLY A 119 8.41 19.36 7.43
N ILE A 120 9.66 19.51 6.99
CA ILE A 120 10.78 18.62 7.40
C ILE A 120 11.00 18.56 8.92
N GLU A 121 10.67 19.63 9.65
CA GLU A 121 10.81 19.70 11.10
C GLU A 121 9.92 18.69 11.84
N ILE A 122 8.92 18.09 11.18
CA ILE A 122 8.11 17.00 11.73
C ILE A 122 8.98 15.83 12.22
N LEU A 123 10.14 15.60 11.57
CA LEU A 123 11.06 14.52 11.94
C LEU A 123 11.83 14.77 13.25
N LEU A 124 11.71 15.96 13.85
CA LEU A 124 12.26 16.24 15.17
C LEU A 124 11.41 15.60 16.29
N ASN A 125 10.14 15.28 16.02
CA ASN A 125 9.32 14.50 16.92
C ASN A 125 9.72 13.01 16.84
N THR A 126 10.01 12.39 17.98
CA THR A 126 10.49 11.00 18.03
C THR A 126 9.49 9.99 17.48
N LEU A 127 8.19 10.20 17.70
CA LEU A 127 7.14 9.30 17.20
C LEU A 127 6.95 9.46 15.69
N ASP A 128 7.00 10.69 15.17
CA ASP A 128 6.98 10.93 13.72
C ASP A 128 8.22 10.35 13.03
N LEU A 129 9.41 10.53 13.63
CA LEU A 129 10.63 9.91 13.13
C LEU A 129 10.53 8.37 13.14
N ALA A 130 10.02 7.77 14.22
CA ALA A 130 9.82 6.33 14.29
C ALA A 130 8.83 5.85 13.22
N SER A 131 7.73 6.59 13.02
CA SER A 131 6.74 6.30 11.99
C SER A 131 7.35 6.43 10.58
N PHE A 132 8.15 7.46 10.32
CA PHE A 132 8.90 7.64 9.08
C PHE A 132 9.86 6.48 8.82
N LEU A 133 10.63 6.07 9.84
CA LEU A 133 11.58 4.96 9.71
C LEU A 133 10.86 3.63 9.43
N LEU A 134 9.74 3.39 10.10
CA LEU A 134 8.91 2.21 9.86
C LEU A 134 8.32 2.22 8.44
N THR A 135 7.80 3.35 7.98
CA THR A 135 7.18 3.41 6.67
C THR A 135 8.20 3.33 5.54
N VAL A 136 9.28 4.10 5.59
CA VAL A 136 10.20 4.21 4.46
C VAL A 136 11.17 3.02 4.42
N PHE A 137 11.74 2.64 5.57
CA PHE A 137 12.79 1.61 5.61
C PHE A 137 12.25 0.23 5.97
N PHE A 138 11.38 0.10 6.98
CA PHE A 138 10.86 -1.23 7.32
C PHE A 138 9.96 -1.80 6.21
N LEU A 139 9.05 -1.02 5.62
CA LEU A 139 8.31 -1.51 4.44
C LEU A 139 9.22 -1.82 3.26
N LEU A 140 10.31 -1.06 3.05
CA LEU A 140 11.29 -1.39 2.01
C LEU A 140 11.91 -2.77 2.27
N VAL A 141 12.30 -3.06 3.51
CA VAL A 141 12.82 -4.37 3.91
C VAL A 141 11.79 -5.48 3.68
N VAL A 142 10.53 -5.26 4.09
CA VAL A 142 9.43 -6.22 3.85
C VAL A 142 9.21 -6.45 2.35
N MET A 143 9.23 -5.39 1.54
CA MET A 143 9.11 -5.49 0.08
C MET A 143 10.25 -6.28 -0.51
N LEU A 144 11.51 -5.96 -0.19
CA LEU A 144 12.69 -6.64 -0.72
C LEU A 144 12.72 -8.13 -0.31
N TYR A 145 12.38 -8.42 0.95
CA TYR A 145 12.28 -9.80 1.44
C TYR A 145 11.17 -10.60 0.74
N GLY A 146 10.00 -9.97 0.56
CA GLY A 146 8.90 -10.55 -0.20
C GLY A 146 9.28 -10.77 -1.66
N TRP A 147 9.94 -9.82 -2.32
CA TRP A 147 10.44 -9.96 -3.68
C TRP A 147 11.46 -11.10 -3.84
N ALA A 148 12.41 -11.21 -2.90
CA ALA A 148 13.36 -12.32 -2.88
C ALA A 148 12.67 -13.69 -2.76
N THR A 149 11.44 -13.73 -2.23
CA THR A 149 10.62 -14.95 -2.12
C THR A 149 9.73 -15.17 -3.35
N LEU A 150 9.06 -14.13 -3.84
CA LEU A 150 8.01 -14.22 -4.85
C LEU A 150 8.55 -14.18 -6.29
N LEU A 151 9.58 -13.38 -6.58
CA LEU A 151 10.08 -13.19 -7.94
C LEU A 151 10.76 -14.46 -8.53
N PRO A 152 11.51 -15.27 -7.76
CA PRO A 152 12.02 -16.55 -8.28
C PRO A 152 10.88 -17.49 -8.73
N ALA A 153 9.78 -17.52 -7.98
CA ALA A 153 8.61 -18.32 -8.32
C ALA A 153 7.89 -17.81 -9.57
N ALA A 154 7.77 -16.49 -9.72
CA ALA A 154 7.25 -15.88 -10.95
C ALA A 154 8.09 -16.21 -12.20
N LYS A 155 9.40 -16.41 -12.02
CA LYS A 155 10.35 -16.79 -13.09
C LYS A 155 10.42 -18.31 -13.34
N LYS A 156 9.50 -19.10 -12.76
CA LYS A 156 9.46 -20.57 -12.85
C LYS A 156 10.75 -21.25 -12.35
N ARG A 157 11.49 -20.61 -11.45
CA ARG A 157 12.75 -21.18 -10.90
C ARG A 157 12.51 -22.12 -9.73
N SER A 158 11.50 -21.84 -8.91
CA SER A 158 11.15 -22.64 -7.73
C SER A 158 9.73 -22.35 -7.27
N LEU A 159 9.14 -23.17 -6.41
CA LEU A 159 7.93 -22.79 -5.68
C LEU A 159 8.29 -21.75 -4.60
N PRO A 160 7.36 -20.84 -4.23
CA PRO A 160 7.61 -19.89 -3.15
C PRO A 160 7.60 -20.62 -1.81
N SER A 161 8.54 -20.29 -0.93
CA SER A 161 8.54 -20.83 0.44
C SER A 161 7.35 -20.25 1.20
N LEU A 162 6.40 -21.12 1.59
CA LEU A 162 5.21 -20.71 2.35
C LEU A 162 5.61 -20.04 3.68
N LYS A 163 6.64 -20.56 4.35
CA LYS A 163 7.22 -19.93 5.54
C LYS A 163 7.60 -18.47 5.29
N ARG A 164 8.34 -18.19 4.21
CA ARG A 164 8.77 -16.81 3.88
C ARG A 164 7.60 -15.92 3.45
N VAL A 165 6.60 -16.48 2.75
CA VAL A 165 5.36 -15.77 2.42
C VAL A 165 4.63 -15.38 3.71
N GLY A 166 4.47 -16.30 4.66
CA GLY A 166 3.87 -16.04 5.96
C GLY A 166 4.60 -14.94 6.74
N VAL A 167 5.93 -15.00 6.82
CA VAL A 167 6.76 -13.94 7.44
C VAL A 167 6.53 -12.57 6.77
N THR A 168 6.46 -12.53 5.44
CA THR A 168 6.21 -11.28 4.70
C THR A 168 4.83 -10.70 5.04
N MET A 169 3.79 -11.55 5.09
CA MET A 169 2.44 -11.17 5.46
C MET A 169 2.37 -10.64 6.90
N THR A 170 3.00 -11.34 7.84
CA THR A 170 3.07 -10.90 9.23
C THR A 170 3.82 -9.58 9.37
N GLY A 171 4.94 -9.40 8.67
CA GLY A 171 5.70 -8.14 8.67
C GLY A 171 4.86 -6.97 8.14
N LEU A 172 4.15 -7.17 7.02
CA LEU A 172 3.25 -6.15 6.47
C LEU A 172 2.12 -5.81 7.44
N GLY A 173 1.44 -6.81 8.00
CA GLY A 173 0.37 -6.59 8.98
C GLY A 173 0.87 -5.93 10.28
N ALA A 174 2.08 -6.27 10.74
CA ALA A 174 2.71 -5.67 11.89
C ALA A 174 2.99 -4.18 11.67
N TYR A 175 3.44 -3.79 10.47
CA TYR A 175 3.57 -2.38 10.10
C TYR A 175 2.23 -1.65 10.22
N PHE A 176 1.17 -2.17 9.57
CA PHE A 176 -0.15 -1.53 9.59
C PHE A 176 -0.73 -1.41 11.01
N THR A 177 -0.46 -2.40 11.85
CA THR A 177 -0.84 -2.36 13.27
C THR A 177 -0.04 -1.31 14.04
N ALA A 178 1.27 -1.24 13.83
CA ALA A 178 2.14 -0.28 14.49
C ALA A 178 1.79 1.17 14.14
N ILE A 179 1.53 1.48 12.86
CA ILE A 179 1.13 2.84 12.46
C ILE A 179 -0.24 3.24 13.04
N LEU A 180 -1.17 2.28 13.19
CA LEU A 180 -2.46 2.54 13.81
C LEU A 180 -2.31 2.82 15.31
N ILE A 181 -1.43 2.08 15.99
CA ILE A 181 -1.08 2.36 17.39
C ILE A 181 -0.49 3.77 17.50
N ILE A 182 0.46 4.14 16.62
CA ILE A 182 1.05 5.48 16.60
C ILE A 182 -0.03 6.56 16.42
N PHE A 183 -0.96 6.38 15.47
CA PHE A 183 -2.08 7.30 15.25
C PHE A 183 -2.89 7.54 16.54
N PHE A 184 -3.23 6.47 17.27
CA PHE A 184 -3.98 6.60 18.52
C PHE A 184 -3.14 7.19 19.66
N LEU A 185 -1.84 6.92 19.73
CA LEU A 185 -0.94 7.52 20.71
C LEU A 185 -0.80 9.04 20.51
N PHE A 186 -0.88 9.51 19.26
CA PHE A 186 -0.94 10.93 18.95
C PHE A 186 -2.32 11.56 19.23
N GLY A 187 -3.33 10.79 19.64
CA GLY A 187 -4.70 11.31 19.79
C GLY A 187 -5.42 11.57 18.45
N GLY A 188 -4.86 11.06 17.36
CA GLY A 188 -5.44 11.11 16.01
C GLY A 188 -5.32 12.46 15.29
N TYR A 189 -6.01 12.54 14.15
CA TYR A 189 -5.92 13.69 13.23
C TYR A 189 -6.29 15.03 13.87
N HIS A 190 -7.29 15.07 14.75
CA HIS A 190 -7.70 16.32 15.40
C HIS A 190 -6.60 16.93 16.28
N ALA A 191 -5.76 16.10 16.90
CA ALA A 191 -4.65 16.54 17.72
C ALA A 191 -3.42 16.91 16.87
N HIS A 192 -3.21 16.21 15.75
CA HIS A 192 -2.08 16.41 14.83
C HIS A 192 -2.57 16.42 13.37
N PRO A 193 -3.04 17.56 12.84
CA PRO A 193 -3.72 17.63 11.53
C PRO A 193 -2.76 17.61 10.33
N THR A 194 -1.77 16.72 10.33
CA THR A 194 -0.83 16.53 9.23
C THR A 194 -1.40 15.60 8.17
N VAL A 195 -0.86 15.70 6.95
CA VAL A 195 -1.17 14.76 5.85
C VAL A 195 -0.97 13.31 6.28
N TRP A 196 0.11 13.04 7.02
CA TRP A 196 0.40 11.70 7.51
C TRP A 196 -0.71 11.16 8.42
N MET A 197 -1.15 11.94 9.41
CA MET A 197 -2.19 11.52 10.34
C MET A 197 -3.55 11.35 9.68
N GLU A 198 -3.86 12.17 8.67
CA GLU A 198 -5.08 12.01 7.87
C GLU A 198 -5.09 10.64 7.20
N ILE A 199 -4.00 10.27 6.55
CA ILE A 199 -3.87 9.00 5.80
C ILE A 199 -3.84 7.78 6.73
N LEU A 200 -3.34 7.93 7.96
CA LEU A 200 -3.32 6.85 8.94
C LEU A 200 -4.69 6.58 9.60
N GLY A 201 -5.55 7.58 9.68
CA GLY A 201 -6.74 7.55 10.51
C GLY A 201 -7.83 6.56 10.06
N PRO A 202 -8.62 6.00 11.01
CA PRO A 202 -9.82 5.24 10.69
C PRO A 202 -10.80 6.11 9.89
N GLY A 203 -11.04 5.75 8.62
CA GLY A 203 -11.92 6.48 7.70
C GLY A 203 -11.23 6.94 6.41
N HIS A 204 -9.91 7.11 6.41
CA HIS A 204 -9.14 7.51 5.23
C HIS A 204 -8.09 6.47 4.82
N ASN A 205 -7.70 5.57 5.72
CA ASN A 205 -6.80 4.47 5.40
C ASN A 205 -7.56 3.30 4.72
N PRO A 206 -7.42 3.06 3.41
CA PRO A 206 -8.11 1.98 2.72
C PRO A 206 -7.52 0.60 3.05
N ASP A 207 -6.36 0.56 3.70
CA ASP A 207 -5.55 -0.64 3.90
C ASP A 207 -5.63 -1.20 5.31
N LEU A 208 -6.57 -0.73 6.15
CA LEU A 208 -6.76 -1.24 7.52
C LEU A 208 -7.04 -2.74 7.56
N TRP A 209 -7.56 -3.33 6.48
CA TRP A 209 -7.71 -4.78 6.36
C TRP A 209 -6.37 -5.53 6.48
N CYS A 210 -5.23 -4.88 6.22
CA CYS A 210 -3.90 -5.48 6.32
C CYS A 210 -3.54 -5.94 7.75
N VAL A 211 -4.21 -5.45 8.79
CA VAL A 211 -4.03 -5.98 10.17
C VAL A 211 -4.39 -7.46 10.26
N THR A 212 -5.29 -7.94 9.38
CA THR A 212 -5.67 -9.36 9.30
C THR A 212 -4.54 -10.25 8.76
N LEU A 213 -3.50 -9.67 8.17
CA LEU A 213 -2.34 -10.41 7.66
C LEU A 213 -1.47 -10.98 8.77
N ILE A 214 -1.53 -10.44 10.00
CA ILE A 214 -0.80 -10.98 11.15
C ILE A 214 -1.22 -12.43 11.43
N PRO A 215 -2.49 -12.72 11.81
CA PRO A 215 -2.90 -14.08 12.13
C PRO A 215 -2.76 -15.02 10.93
N LEU A 216 -3.06 -14.54 9.71
CA LEU A 216 -2.94 -15.35 8.49
C LEU A 216 -1.47 -15.70 8.18
N GLY A 217 -0.56 -14.73 8.29
CA GLY A 217 0.87 -14.92 8.07
C GLY A 217 1.50 -15.85 9.10
N LEU A 218 1.13 -15.71 10.37
CA LEU A 218 1.59 -16.59 11.44
C LEU A 218 1.11 -18.03 11.20
N TYR A 219 -0.16 -18.22 10.87
CA TYR A 219 -0.70 -19.54 10.53
C TYR A 219 0.08 -20.18 9.38
N ILE A 220 0.23 -19.48 8.25
CA ILE A 220 0.95 -19.99 7.07
C ILE A 220 2.41 -20.32 7.41
N SER A 221 3.07 -19.46 8.20
CA SER A 221 4.47 -19.64 8.57
C SER A 221 4.68 -20.85 9.50
N LEU A 222 3.77 -21.07 10.45
CA LEU A 222 3.87 -22.15 11.44
C LEU A 222 3.38 -23.49 10.89
N SER A 223 2.43 -23.49 9.96
CA SER A 223 1.90 -24.71 9.34
C SER A 223 2.76 -25.22 8.18
N SER A 224 3.71 -24.43 7.68
CA SER A 224 4.68 -24.86 6.67
C SER A 224 5.64 -25.87 7.29
N LYS A 225 5.55 -27.15 6.93
CA LYS A 225 6.63 -28.11 7.20
C LYS A 225 7.90 -27.62 6.49
N ASN A 226 9.04 -27.64 7.21
CA ASN A 226 10.34 -27.26 6.66
C ASN A 226 10.70 -28.15 5.46
#